data_AF-Q4LBD4-F1
#
_entry.id   AF-Q4LBD4-F1
#
_cell.length_a   1.000
_cell.length_b   1.000
_cell.length_c   1.000
_cell.angle_alpha   90.00
_cell.angle_beta   90.00
_cell.angle_gamma   90.00
#
_symmetry.space_group_name_H-M   'P 1'
#
loop_
_entity.id
_entity.type
_entity.pdbx_description
1 polymer ?
#
loop_
_entity_poly.entity_id
_entity_poly.type
_entity_poly.pdbx_seq_one_letter_code
_entity_poly.pdbx_strand_id
1 'polypeptide(L)' 'QRLRSGLNTMRGFYNESEAVSHTSQWVFACVVGPDGRLLRGIWQTAYDG' A
#
# COMPACT_ATOMS: atom_id res chain seq x y z
N GLN A 1 7.67 -12.41 -3.79
CA GLN A 1 7.75 -11.53 -4.97
C GLN A 1 6.43 -10.76 -5.23
N ARG A 2 5.79 -10.11 -4.24
CA ARG A 2 4.55 -9.30 -4.46
C ARG A 2 4.83 -7.82 -4.72
N LEU A 3 5.72 -7.19 -3.96
CA LEU A 3 6.06 -5.76 -4.06
C LEU A 3 6.62 -5.39 -5.45
N ARG A 4 7.62 -6.13 -5.94
CA ARG A 4 8.20 -5.91 -7.28
C ARG A 4 7.16 -6.05 -8.41
N SER A 5 6.30 -7.07 -8.32
CA SER A 5 5.24 -7.27 -9.30
C SER A 5 4.23 -6.12 -9.26
N GLY A 6 3.82 -5.69 -8.07
CA GLY A 6 2.92 -4.54 -7.89
C GLY A 6 3.48 -3.24 -8.44
N LEU A 7 4.77 -2.96 -8.22
CA LEU A 7 5.43 -1.78 -8.80
C LEU A 7 5.47 -1.82 -10.32
N ASN A 8 5.83 -2.98 -10.92
CA ASN A 8 5.84 -3.11 -12.38
C ASN A 8 4.45 -2.94 -13.00
N THR A 9 3.43 -3.46 -12.33
CA THR A 9 2.03 -3.30 -12.73
C THR A 9 1.59 -1.84 -12.63
N MET A 10 1.85 -1.15 -11.52
CA MET A 10 1.49 0.26 -11.36
C MET A 10 2.24 1.18 -12.32
N ARG A 11 3.53 0.95 -12.53
CA ARG A 11 4.32 1.65 -13.55
C ARG A 11 3.73 1.51 -14.96
N GLY A 12 3.24 0.31 -15.30
CA GLY A 12 2.53 0.07 -16.56
C GLY A 12 1.19 0.81 -16.64
N PHE A 13 0.42 0.82 -15.55
CA PHE A 13 -0.87 1.53 -15.50
C PHE A 13 -0.73 3.05 -15.66
N TYR A 14 0.33 3.64 -15.11
CA TYR A 14 0.57 5.08 -15.18
C TYR A 14 1.51 5.49 -16.35
N ASN A 15 1.95 4.54 -17.18
CA ASN A 15 2.89 4.75 -18.29
C ASN A 15 4.19 5.45 -17.86
N GLU A 16 4.75 5.03 -16.73
CA GLU A 16 5.91 5.66 -16.11
C GLU A 16 7.23 5.04 -16.58
N SER A 17 8.29 5.85 -16.58
CA SER A 17 9.61 5.44 -17.07
C SER A 17 10.33 4.51 -16.09
N GLU A 18 11.13 3.57 -16.59
CA GLU A 18 11.91 2.67 -15.74
C GLU A 18 13.08 3.35 -15.00
N ALA A 19 13.51 4.50 -15.49
CA ALA A 19 14.66 5.22 -14.96
C ALA A 19 14.37 5.96 -13.64
N VAL A 20 13.10 6.04 -13.25
CA VAL A 20 12.64 6.72 -12.03
C VAL A 20 12.32 5.70 -10.95
N SER A 21 12.65 6.04 -9.71
CA SER A 21 12.32 5.24 -8.54
C SER A 21 10.88 5.47 -8.10
N HIS A 22 10.14 4.38 -7.88
CA HIS A 22 8.77 4.41 -7.38
C HIS A 22 8.64 3.76 -6.00
N THR A 23 7.65 4.21 -5.23
CA THR A 23 7.38 3.76 -3.87
C THR A 23 5.96 3.24 -3.75
N SER A 24 5.79 2.01 -3.25
CA SER A 24 4.47 1.47 -2.88
C SER A 24 4.41 1.27 -1.37
N GLN A 25 3.42 1.88 -0.73
CA GLN A 25 3.24 1.90 0.73
C GLN A 25 1.95 1.19 1.11
N TRP A 26 1.98 0.48 2.24
CA TRP A 26 0.84 -0.28 2.75
C TRP A 26 0.73 -0.06 4.26
N VAL A 27 -0.48 0.21 4.75
CA VAL A 27 -0.78 0.34 6.18
C VAL A 27 -1.78 -0.73 6.57
N PHE A 28 -1.37 -1.54 7.55
CA PHE A 28 -2.22 -2.50 8.23
C PHE A 28 -2.28 -2.13 9.70
N ALA A 29 -3.47 -1.82 10.21
CA ALA A 29 -3.66 -1.48 11.61
C ALA A 29 -5.05 -1.86 12.10
N CYS A 30 -5.25 -1.85 13.41
CA CYS A 30 -6.55 -2.02 14.03
C CYS A 30 -6.78 -0.99 15.13
N VAL A 31 -8.03 -0.57 15.29
CA VAL A 31 -8.50 0.26 16.39
C VAL A 31 -9.30 -0.64 17.31
N VAL A 32 -8.92 -0.66 18.59
CA VAL A 32 -9.53 -1.51 19.63
C VAL A 32 -10.13 -0.61 20.70
N GLY A 33 -11.33 -0.96 21.17
CA GLY A 33 -12.03 -0.21 22.21
C GLY A 33 -11.47 -0.47 23.61
N PRO A 34 -11.90 0.30 24.62
CA PRO A 34 -11.51 0.07 26.01
C PRO A 34 -11.87 -1.32 26.54
N ASP A 35 -12.87 -1.96 25.94
CA ASP A 35 -13.32 -3.32 26.25
C ASP A 35 -12.52 -4.42 25.51
N GLY A 36 -11.45 -4.04 24.80
CA GLY A 36 -10.61 -4.98 24.05
C GLY A 36 -11.23 -5.48 22.74
N ARG A 37 -12.41 -4.97 22.35
CA ARG A 37 -13.07 -5.37 21.10
C ARG A 37 -12.57 -4.58 19.91
N LEU A 38 -12.44 -5.26 18.77
CA LEU A 38 -12.10 -4.64 17.51
C LEU A 38 -13.20 -3.66 17.10
N LEU A 39 -12.83 -2.39 16.93
CA LEU A 39 -13.71 -1.35 16.42
C LEU A 39 -13.52 -1.17 14.92
N ARG A 40 -12.28 -1.22 14.43
CA ARG A 40 -11.97 -0.97 13.02
C ARG A 40 -10.69 -1.63 12.57
N GLY A 41 -10.71 -2.26 11.40
CA GLY A 41 -9.49 -2.61 10.65
C GLY A 41 -9.12 -1.49 9.67
N ILE A 42 -7.83 -1.23 9.51
CA ILE A 42 -7.26 -0.29 8.55
C ILE A 42 -6.44 -1.09 7.56
N TRP A 43 -6.81 -0.97 6.28
CA TRP A 43 -6.06 -1.46 5.14
C TRP A 43 -5.96 -0.30 4.16
N GLN A 44 -4.78 0.30 4.04
CA GLN A 44 -4.55 1.42 3.12
C GLN A 44 -3.34 1.14 2.24
N THR A 45 -3.38 1.66 1.02
CA THR A 45 -2.33 1.51 0.02
C THR A 45 -2.05 2.85 -0.61
N ALA A 46 -0.78 3.15 -0.86
CA ALA A 46 -0.33 4.38 -1.52
C ALA A 46 0.75 4.05 -2.58
N TYR A 47 0.83 4.87 -3.61
CA TYR A 47 1.81 4.79 -4.69
C TYR A 47 2.35 6.18 -4.94
N ASP A 48 3.65 6.36 -4.73
CA ASP A 48 4.36 7.64 -4.81
C ASP A 48 3.85 8.75 -3.86
N GLY A 49 3.17 8.36 -2.77
CA GLY A 49 2.70 9.26 -1.70
C GLY A 49 1.19 9.17 -1.53
#